data_AF-X1LYP8-F1
#
_entry.id   AF-X1LYP8-F1
#
_cell.length_a   1.000
_cell.length_b   1.000
_cell.length_c   1.000
_cell.angle_alpha   90.00
_cell.angle_beta   90.00
_cell.angle_gamma   90.00
#
_symmetry.space_group_name_H-M   'P 1'
#
loop_
_entity.id
_entity.type
_entity.pdbx_description
1 polymer ?
#
loop_
_entity_poly.entity_id
_entity_poly.type
_entity_poly.pdbx_seq_one_letter_code
_entity_poly.pdbx_strand_id
1 'polypeptide(L)'
;FDWIREIIYIGMTNSKGGLKGRLRQFDNTICGKGNNHSGAKKVRDKYKDYEKLIKCLYVAVYPFKCDVNSNAVEDLLIMGKVTEYEYICFAEYVKRFGMLPEFNNKKLSQKK
;
A
#
# COMPACT_ATOMS: atom_id res chain seq x y z
N PHE A 1 12.16 10.20 -4.83
CA PHE A 1 10.73 9.84 -4.88
C PHE A 1 10.00 11.11 -5.20
N ASP A 2 9.12 11.06 -6.19
CA ASP A 2 8.34 12.20 -6.63
C ASP A 2 6.85 11.88 -6.49
N TRP A 3 6.08 12.90 -6.11
CA TRP A 3 4.63 12.80 -6.12
C TRP A 3 4.14 12.91 -7.57
N ILE A 4 3.68 11.79 -8.12
CA ILE A 4 3.17 11.68 -9.49
C ILE A 4 1.73 11.13 -9.49
N ARG A 5 0.96 11.44 -10.54
CA ARG A 5 -0.46 11.02 -10.62
C ARG A 5 -0.60 9.50 -10.79
N GLU A 6 0.43 8.85 -11.32
CA GLU A 6 0.54 7.41 -11.57
C GLU A 6 0.68 6.58 -10.28
N ILE A 7 0.81 7.21 -9.11
CA ILE A 7 0.63 6.51 -7.84
C ILE A 7 -0.83 6.09 -7.72
N ILE A 8 -1.08 4.80 -7.97
CA ILE A 8 -2.42 4.21 -7.95
C ILE A 8 -2.85 3.72 -6.56
N TYR A 9 -1.90 3.54 -5.64
CA TYR A 9 -2.13 3.00 -4.30
C TYR A 9 -1.12 3.53 -3.28
N ILE A 10 -1.62 3.96 -2.12
CA ILE A 10 -0.84 4.27 -0.91
C ILE A 10 -1.36 3.34 0.19
N GLY A 11 -0.45 2.79 1.00
CA GLY A 11 -0.79 1.87 2.07
C GLY A 11 0.25 1.85 3.19
N MET A 12 -0.14 1.37 4.37
CA MET A 12 0.74 1.08 5.50
C MET A 12 0.74 -0.40 5.91
N THR A 13 1.63 -0.77 6.84
CA THR A 13 1.60 -2.10 7.46
C THR A 13 2.16 -2.12 8.88
N ASN A 14 1.33 -2.52 9.84
CA ASN A 14 1.73 -2.98 11.17
C ASN A 14 1.51 -4.51 11.31
N SER A 15 1.61 -5.26 10.21
CA SER A 15 1.42 -6.72 10.25
C SER A 15 2.64 -7.42 10.84
N LYS A 16 2.44 -8.60 11.44
CA LYS A 16 3.53 -9.44 11.99
C LYS A 16 4.64 -9.76 10.98
N GLY A 17 4.30 -9.84 9.69
CA GLY A 17 5.28 -10.05 8.61
C GLY A 17 6.03 -8.78 8.17
N GLY A 18 5.71 -7.63 8.76
CA GLY A 18 6.29 -6.33 8.45
C GLY A 18 6.13 -5.93 6.98
N LEU A 19 7.03 -5.05 6.53
CA LEU A 19 7.09 -4.59 5.15
C LEU A 19 7.36 -5.74 4.16
N LYS A 20 8.34 -6.60 4.46
CA LYS A 20 8.71 -7.75 3.61
C LYS A 20 7.53 -8.69 3.38
N GLY A 21 6.81 -9.05 4.44
CA GLY A 21 5.63 -9.91 4.36
C GLY A 21 4.51 -9.26 3.56
N ARG A 22 4.29 -7.95 3.74
CA ARG A 22 3.28 -7.21 3.00
C ARG A 22 3.58 -7.13 1.50
N LEU A 23 4.82 -6.82 1.13
CA LEU A 23 5.26 -6.80 -0.28
C LEU A 23 5.14 -8.17 -0.94
N ARG A 24 5.53 -9.24 -0.23
CA ARG A 24 5.34 -10.62 -0.72
C ARG A 24 3.87 -10.96 -0.93
N GLN A 25 2.98 -10.57 -0.01
CA GLN A 25 1.53 -10.77 -0.18
C GLN A 25 0.98 -9.99 -1.37
N PHE A 26 1.48 -8.77 -1.59
CA PHE A 26 1.12 -7.95 -2.74
C PHE A 26 1.52 -8.65 -4.04
N ASP A 27 2.79 -9.03 -4.17
CA ASP A 27 3.35 -9.70 -5.34
C ASP A 27 2.64 -11.04 -5.65
N ASN A 28 2.48 -11.89 -4.63
CA ASN A 28 1.73 -13.15 -4.77
C ASN A 28 0.29 -12.92 -5.25
N THR A 29 -0.34 -11.83 -4.82
CA THR A 29 -1.73 -11.53 -5.22
C THR A 29 -1.78 -11.06 -6.66
N ILE A 30 -0.86 -10.19 -7.12
CA ILE A 30 -0.84 -9.76 -8.54
C ILE A 30 -0.39 -10.87 -9.50
N CYS A 31 0.49 -11.76 -9.05
CA CYS A 31 0.90 -12.98 -9.78
C CYS A 31 -0.20 -14.05 -9.81
N GLY A 32 -1.23 -13.90 -8.98
CA GLY A 32 -2.39 -14.80 -8.93
C GLY A 32 -2.21 -16.06 -8.09
N LYS A 33 -1.13 -16.15 -7.31
CA LYS A 33 -0.82 -17.25 -6.37
C LYS A 33 -1.60 -17.17 -5.05
N GLY A 34 -2.39 -16.12 -4.82
CA GLY A 34 -3.23 -15.96 -3.64
C GLY A 34 -4.16 -14.75 -3.73
N ASN A 35 -5.05 -14.59 -2.74
CA ASN A 35 -6.04 -13.49 -2.66
C ASN A 35 -6.00 -12.77 -1.30
N ASN A 36 -4.81 -12.65 -0.70
CA ASN A 36 -4.67 -12.21 0.71
C ASN A 36 -4.34 -10.72 0.86
N HIS A 37 -4.36 -9.95 -0.23
CA HIS A 37 -4.10 -8.51 -0.20
C HIS A 37 -5.15 -7.74 -1.00
N SER A 38 -6.01 -6.98 -0.30
CA SER A 38 -7.15 -6.27 -0.90
C SER A 38 -6.74 -5.22 -1.94
N GLY A 39 -5.70 -4.42 -1.66
CA GLY A 39 -5.15 -3.45 -2.61
C GLY A 39 -4.62 -4.13 -3.90
N ALA A 40 -3.76 -5.15 -3.75
CA ALA A 40 -3.23 -5.93 -4.86
C ALA A 40 -4.30 -6.63 -5.70
N LYS A 41 -5.43 -7.03 -5.10
CA LYS A 41 -6.56 -7.61 -5.85
C LYS A 41 -7.11 -6.62 -6.88
N LYS A 42 -7.25 -5.33 -6.52
CA LYS A 42 -7.69 -4.29 -7.45
C LYS A 42 -6.68 -4.09 -8.58
N VAL A 43 -5.38 -4.13 -8.26
CA VAL A 43 -4.30 -4.06 -9.25
C VAL A 43 -4.40 -5.22 -10.24
N ARG A 44 -4.53 -6.46 -9.75
CA ARG A 44 -4.74 -7.65 -10.60
C ARG A 44 -6.02 -7.59 -11.41
N ASP A 45 -7.07 -6.99 -10.85
CA ASP A 45 -8.34 -6.84 -11.55
C ASP A 45 -8.26 -5.90 -12.75
N LYS A 46 -7.42 -4.86 -12.65
CA LYS A 46 -7.16 -3.92 -13.74
C LYS A 46 -6.07 -4.40 -14.71
N TYR A 47 -4.99 -4.97 -14.17
CA TYR A 47 -3.80 -5.39 -14.92
C TYR A 47 -3.66 -6.90 -14.86
N LYS A 48 -4.20 -7.59 -15.87
CA LYS A 48 -4.29 -9.06 -15.90
C LYS A 48 -2.98 -9.76 -16.29
N ASP A 49 -2.15 -9.09 -17.09
CA ASP A 49 -0.86 -9.60 -17.54
C ASP A 49 0.23 -9.26 -16.52
N TYR A 50 0.59 -10.24 -15.69
CA TYR A 50 1.60 -10.10 -14.65
C TYR A 50 2.99 -9.76 -15.21
N GLU A 51 3.42 -10.46 -16.27
CA GLU A 51 4.76 -10.29 -16.86
C GLU A 51 4.94 -8.91 -17.47
N LYS A 52 3.87 -8.34 -18.04
CA LYS A 52 3.88 -6.96 -18.51
C LYS A 52 3.84 -5.96 -17.35
N LEU A 53 3.05 -6.24 -16.31
CA LEU A 53 2.89 -5.35 -15.15
C LEU A 53 4.20 -5.18 -14.38
N ILE A 54 4.91 -6.26 -14.04
CA ILE A 54 6.11 -6.17 -13.20
C ILE A 54 7.25 -5.37 -13.85
N LYS A 55 7.25 -5.25 -15.18
CA LYS A 55 8.25 -4.45 -15.91
C LYS A 55 8.04 -2.94 -15.76
N CYS A 56 6.84 -2.51 -15.40
CA CYS A 56 6.49 -1.10 -15.23
C CYS A 56 5.96 -0.75 -13.84
N LEU A 57 5.84 -1.73 -12.95
CA LEU A 57 5.39 -1.52 -11.58
C LEU A 57 6.58 -1.15 -10.68
N TYR A 58 6.49 0.02 -10.06
CA TYR A 58 7.46 0.50 -9.09
C TYR A 58 6.81 0.63 -7.72
N VAL A 59 7.60 0.40 -6.66
CA VAL A 59 7.16 0.55 -5.28
C VAL A 59 8.15 1.43 -4.53
N ALA A 60 7.64 2.49 -3.89
CA ALA A 60 8.40 3.28 -2.94
C ALA A 60 8.04 2.87 -1.51
N VAL A 61 9.03 2.85 -0.62
CA VAL A 61 8.85 2.44 0.78
C VAL A 61 9.52 3.43 1.72
N TYR A 62 8.91 3.65 2.89
CA TYR A 62 9.47 4.47 3.96
C TYR A 62 9.39 3.67 5.27
N PRO A 63 10.49 3.04 5.73
CA PRO A 63 10.46 2.12 6.85
C PRO A 63 10.46 2.84 8.20
N PHE A 64 9.62 2.38 9.13
CA PHE A 64 9.69 2.70 10.54
C PHE A 64 10.13 1.45 11.31
N LYS A 65 11.20 1.55 12.10
CA LYS A 65 11.74 0.42 12.85
C LYS A 65 11.01 0.27 14.18
N CYS A 66 10.28 -0.83 14.36
CA CYS A 66 9.65 -1.25 15.62
C CYS A 66 9.44 -2.77 15.62
N ASP A 67 9.21 -3.36 16.79
CA ASP A 67 8.70 -4.73 16.91
C ASP A 67 7.17 -4.73 16.93
N VAL A 68 6.59 -5.18 15.82
CA VAL A 68 5.13 -5.30 15.64
C VAL A 68 4.49 -6.40 16.50
N ASN A 69 5.27 -7.23 17.19
CA ASN A 69 4.75 -8.24 18.13
C ASN A 69 4.85 -7.79 19.59
N SER A 70 5.48 -6.64 19.84
CA SER A 70 5.70 -6.08 21.17
C SER A 70 4.53 -5.17 21.57
N ASN A 71 4.23 -5.17 22.87
CA ASN A 71 3.33 -4.21 23.51
C ASN A 71 4.10 -3.14 24.31
N ALA A 72 5.42 -3.02 24.08
CA ALA A 72 6.20 -1.92 24.65
C ALA A 72 5.64 -0.58 24.17
N VAL A 73 5.66 0.42 25.05
CA VAL A 73 5.10 1.75 24.77
C VAL A 73 5.74 2.36 23.51
N GLU A 74 7.05 2.19 23.36
CA GLU A 74 7.83 2.71 22.24
C GLU A 74 7.37 2.11 20.90
N ASP A 75 7.15 0.79 20.86
CA ASP A 75 6.70 0.09 19.65
C ASP A 75 5.26 0.50 19.27
N LEU A 76 4.37 0.62 20.26
CA LEU A 76 3.00 1.09 20.05
C LEU A 76 2.96 2.52 19.51
N LEU A 77 3.81 3.41 20.03
CA LEU A 77 3.92 4.78 19.53
C LEU A 77 4.45 4.82 18.08
N ILE A 78 5.41 3.98 17.73
CA ILE A 78 5.93 3.91 16.35
C ILE A 78 4.88 3.32 15.40
N MET A 79 4.14 2.29 15.80
CA MET A 79 3.02 1.74 15.03
C MET A 79 1.92 2.80 14.80
N GLY A 80 1.68 3.67 15.79
CA GLY A 80 0.84 4.86 15.66
C GLY A 80 1.34 5.80 14.56
N LYS A 81 2.64 6.15 14.59
CA LYS A 81 3.28 6.99 13.56
C LYS A 81 3.20 6.39 12.17
N VAL A 82 3.30 5.06 12.03
CA VAL A 82 3.11 4.37 10.74
C VAL A 82 1.71 4.63 10.18
N THR A 83 0.69 4.57 11.03
CA THR A 83 -0.70 4.81 10.63
C THR A 83 -0.92 6.28 10.31
N GLU A 84 -0.41 7.19 11.15
CA GLU A 84 -0.44 8.64 10.90
C GLU A 84 0.20 9.00 9.55
N TYR A 85 1.37 8.41 9.25
CA TYR A 85 2.11 8.70 8.03
C TYR A 85 1.37 8.30 6.74
N GLU A 86 0.53 7.26 6.80
CA GLU A 86 -0.38 6.91 5.69
C GLU A 86 -1.33 8.07 5.37
N TYR A 87 -1.94 8.68 6.40
CA TYR A 87 -2.84 9.81 6.23
C TYR A 87 -2.11 11.08 5.79
N ILE A 88 -0.88 11.30 6.25
CA ILE A 88 -0.02 12.38 5.74
C ILE A 88 0.22 12.19 4.23
N CYS A 89 0.50 10.97 3.78
CA CYS A 89 0.68 10.67 2.35
C CYS A 89 -0.60 10.89 1.55
N PHE A 90 -1.77 10.52 2.08
CA PHE A 90 -3.06 10.85 1.45
C PHE A 90 -3.29 12.36 1.38
N ALA A 91 -3.04 13.09 2.46
CA ALA A 91 -3.22 14.54 2.50
C ALA A 91 -2.33 15.23 1.47
N GLU A 92 -1.06 14.81 1.36
CA GLU A 92 -0.12 15.37 0.39
C GLU A 92 -0.53 15.06 -1.05
N TYR A 93 -0.98 13.83 -1.33
CA TYR A 93 -1.48 13.46 -2.65
C TYR A 93 -2.75 14.25 -3.02
N VAL A 94 -3.72 14.38 -2.09
CA VAL A 94 -4.95 15.17 -2.30
C VAL A 94 -4.64 16.66 -2.50
N LYS A 95 -3.71 17.22 -1.71
CA LYS A 95 -3.27 18.61 -1.85
C LYS A 95 -2.71 18.90 -3.24
N ARG A 96 -1.99 17.93 -3.83
CA ARG A 96 -1.38 18.08 -5.16
C ARG A 96 -2.34 17.82 -6.31
N PHE A 97 -3.24 16.85 -6.17
CA PHE A 97 -4.01 16.32 -7.30
C PHE A 97 -5.54 16.41 -7.14
N GLY A 98 -6.02 16.91 -6.02
CA GLY A 98 -7.45 17.12 -5.74
C GLY A 98 -8.26 15.82 -5.55
N MET A 99 -7.61 14.66 -5.45
CA MET A 99 -8.26 13.35 -5.31
C MET A 99 -7.37 12.36 -4.59
N LEU A 100 -7.94 11.24 -4.14
CA LEU A 100 -7.17 10.10 -3.64
C LEU A 100 -6.63 9.23 -4.81
N PRO A 101 -5.55 8.47 -4.59
CA PRO A 101 -5.10 7.46 -5.56
C PRO A 101 -6.23 6.51 -5.96
N GLU A 102 -6.22 6.04 -7.20
CA GLU A 102 -7.30 5.25 -7.80
C GLU A 102 -7.81 4.14 -6.88
N PHE A 103 -6.91 3.31 -6.33
CA PHE A 103 -7.29 2.16 -5.53
C PHE A 103 -7.60 2.48 -4.07
N ASN A 104 -7.30 3.69 -3.61
CA ASN A 104 -7.72 4.24 -2.32
C ASN A 104 -9.05 5.01 -2.42
N ASN A 105 -9.45 5.44 -3.62
CA ASN A 105 -10.69 6.17 -3.84
C ASN A 105 -11.93 5.24 -3.87
N LYS A 106 -12.53 5.04 -2.69
CA LYS A 106 -13.72 4.16 -2.52
C LYS A 106 -14.97 4.62 -3.28
N LYS A 107 -15.09 5.91 -3.62
CA LYS A 107 -16.25 6.44 -4.35
C LYS A 107 -16.23 6.04 -5.82
N LEU A 108 -15.05 5.88 -6.40
CA LEU A 108 -14.86 5.45 -7.80
C LEU A 108 -14.68 3.94 -7.94
N SER A 109 -14.25 3.25 -6.88
CA SER A 109 -14.16 1.78 -6.92
C SER A 109 -15.56 1.17 -6.84
N GLN A 110 -16.12 0.76 -7.98
CA GLN A 110 -17.36 0.00 -8.03
C GLN A 110 -17.24 -1.22 -7.10
N LYS A 111 -18.12 -1.32 -6.10
CA LYS A 111 -18.31 -2.55 -5.34
C LYS A 111 -19.01 -3.53 -6.29
N LYS A 112 -18.31 -4.61 -6.66
CA LYS A 112 -18.96 -5.80 -7.21
C LYS A 112 -19.61 -6.59 -6.08
#